data_AF-A0A7V4Q7A6-F1
#
_entry.id   AF-A0A7V4Q7A6-F1
#
_cell.length_a   1.000
_cell.length_b   1.000
_cell.length_c   1.000
_cell.angle_alpha   90.00
_cell.angle_beta   90.00
_cell.angle_gamma   90.00
#
_symmetry.space_group_name_H-M   'P 1'
#
loop_
_entity.id
_entity.type
_entity.pdbx_description
1 polymer ?
#
loop_
_entity_poly.entity_id
_entity_poly.type
_entity_poly.pdbx_seq_one_letter_code
_entity_poly.pdbx_strand_id
1 'polypeptide(L)'
;EYNFFLTVIFPDNEMTIMPYNRVVKDLNGRSVAEFMARVAERFDVTPISVPLSPTARHQFGMYLAGKWYQLIAREGSFAEDDAVCAMDVSILQDNLLSPTLGVRNPRTDQRIHFVGGIRGIQELERVVNSGEYQVAFSLFPTSIEELMSLADEDKIMPPKSTWFEPKLRSGLFLHLLD
;
A
#
# COMPACT_ATOMS: atom_id res chain seq x y z
N GLU A 1 24.43 28.51 -10.29
CA GLU A 1 23.15 27.81 -10.05
C GLU A 1 23.37 26.60 -9.14
N TYR A 2 23.46 26.79 -7.82
CA TYR A 2 23.60 25.66 -6.87
C TYR A 2 22.36 25.48 -5.97
N ASN A 3 21.35 26.36 -6.14
CA ASN A 3 20.11 26.42 -5.35
C ASN A 3 18.85 26.22 -6.22
N PHE A 4 19.01 25.70 -7.44
CA PHE A 4 17.89 25.43 -8.34
C PHE A 4 17.88 23.94 -8.67
N PHE A 5 16.68 23.37 -8.74
CA PHE A 5 16.47 22.02 -9.25
C PHE A 5 15.34 22.07 -10.28
N LEU A 6 15.42 21.20 -11.30
CA LEU A 6 14.37 21.08 -12.29
C LEU A 6 13.12 20.49 -11.62
N THR A 7 11.99 21.17 -11.77
CA THR A 7 10.70 20.72 -11.27
C THR A 7 9.72 20.49 -12.42
N VAL A 8 8.70 19.69 -12.15
CA VAL A 8 7.53 19.52 -13.02
C VAL A 8 6.29 19.81 -12.18
N ILE A 9 5.31 20.47 -12.78
CA ILE A 9 4.07 20.86 -12.13
C ILE A 9 2.93 20.13 -12.84
N PHE A 10 2.16 19.36 -12.08
CA PHE A 10 0.96 18.69 -12.57
C PHE A 10 -0.26 19.28 -11.86
N PRO A 11 -1.33 19.62 -12.60
CA PRO A 11 -2.62 19.89 -12.00
C PRO A 11 -3.09 18.67 -11.19
N ASP A 12 -3.60 18.90 -9.99
CA ASP A 12 -4.09 17.84 -9.10
C ASP A 12 -5.25 17.07 -9.74
N ASN A 13 -6.13 17.76 -10.46
CA ASN A 13 -7.25 17.18 -11.20
C ASN A 13 -6.85 16.38 -12.46
N GLU A 14 -5.58 16.40 -12.86
CA GLU A 14 -5.03 15.60 -13.96
C GLU A 14 -4.14 14.45 -13.47
N MET A 15 -3.99 14.28 -12.15
CA MET A 15 -3.26 13.17 -11.56
C MET A 15 -4.21 12.10 -11.03
N THR A 16 -3.80 10.85 -11.15
CA THR A 16 -4.45 9.70 -10.52
C THR A 16 -3.46 9.01 -9.61
N ILE A 17 -3.85 8.77 -8.36
CA ILE A 17 -3.09 7.92 -7.44
C ILE A 17 -3.69 6.52 -7.50
N MET A 18 -2.88 5.56 -7.95
CA MET A 18 -3.26 4.15 -7.99
C MET A 18 -2.86 3.44 -6.69
N PRO A 19 -3.52 2.30 -6.37
CA PRO A 19 -3.12 1.47 -5.25
C PRO A 19 -1.66 1.03 -5.38
N TYR A 20 -0.97 0.95 -4.25
CA TYR A 20 0.35 0.35 -4.19
C TYR A 20 0.33 -0.90 -3.33
N ASN A 21 -0.02 -2.01 -3.99
CA ASN A 21 -0.23 -3.31 -3.37
C ASN A 21 1.10 -3.90 -2.87
N ARG A 22 1.03 -4.81 -1.90
CA ARG A 22 2.20 -5.39 -1.23
C ARG A 22 2.19 -6.90 -1.34
N VAL A 23 3.34 -7.51 -1.58
CA VAL A 23 3.52 -8.97 -1.57
C VAL A 23 4.71 -9.33 -0.68
N VAL A 24 4.60 -10.39 0.11
CA VAL A 24 5.63 -10.79 1.08
C VAL A 24 6.03 -12.25 0.88
N LYS A 25 7.35 -12.48 0.84
CA LYS A 25 7.97 -13.78 0.48
C LYS A 25 7.60 -14.93 1.41
N ASP A 26 7.39 -14.62 2.68
CA ASP A 26 7.13 -15.61 3.72
C ASP A 26 6.20 -15.06 4.82
N LEU A 27 5.68 -15.98 5.65
CA LEU A 27 4.90 -15.67 6.84
C LEU A 27 5.78 -15.51 8.09
N ASN A 28 7.07 -15.21 7.93
CA ASN A 28 8.03 -15.03 9.01
C ASN A 28 8.10 -16.25 9.95
N GLY A 29 8.23 -17.45 9.35
CA GLY A 29 8.33 -18.73 10.04
C GLY A 29 7.02 -19.27 10.63
N ARG A 30 5.88 -18.59 10.45
CA ARG A 30 4.57 -19.00 10.95
C ARG A 30 3.86 -19.95 10.00
N SER A 31 3.03 -20.82 10.55
CA SER A 31 2.02 -21.52 9.78
C SER A 31 0.90 -20.57 9.33
N VAL A 32 0.13 -20.98 8.32
CA VAL A 32 -1.05 -20.23 7.86
C VAL A 32 -2.04 -20.01 9.00
N ALA A 33 -2.27 -21.00 9.86
CA ALA A 33 -3.20 -20.89 10.98
C ALA A 33 -2.73 -19.85 12.02
N GLU A 34 -1.45 -19.86 12.40
CA GLU A 34 -0.88 -18.88 13.33
C GLU A 34 -0.87 -17.47 12.74
N PHE A 35 -0.56 -17.36 11.45
CA PHE A 35 -0.62 -16.08 10.74
C PHE A 35 -2.04 -15.52 10.75
N MET A 36 -3.05 -16.31 10.36
CA MET A 36 -4.45 -15.89 10.36
C MET A 36 -4.95 -15.49 11.76
N ALA A 37 -4.52 -16.22 12.80
CA ALA A 37 -4.85 -15.86 14.18
C ALA A 37 -4.32 -14.47 14.56
N ARG A 38 -3.07 -14.15 14.17
CA ARG A 38 -2.47 -12.83 14.40
C ARG A 38 -3.13 -11.71 13.60
N VAL A 39 -3.53 -11.98 12.35
CA VAL A 39 -4.28 -11.01 11.54
C VAL A 39 -5.62 -10.69 12.23
N ALA A 40 -6.32 -11.70 12.74
CA ALA A 40 -7.60 -11.54 13.42
C ALA A 40 -7.54 -10.74 14.74
N GLU A 41 -6.35 -10.51 15.31
CA GLU A 41 -6.19 -9.65 16.49
C GLU A 41 -6.47 -8.17 16.16
N ARG A 42 -6.17 -7.74 14.92
CA ARG A 42 -6.25 -6.33 14.48
C ARG A 42 -7.24 -6.08 13.36
N PHE A 43 -7.69 -7.13 12.67
CA PHE A 43 -8.60 -7.03 11.53
C PHE A 43 -9.79 -7.98 11.71
N ASP A 44 -10.95 -7.57 11.22
CA ASP A 44 -12.05 -8.49 10.95
C ASP A 44 -11.81 -9.16 9.60
N VAL A 45 -11.79 -10.50 9.63
CA VAL A 45 -11.35 -11.33 8.49
C VAL A 45 -12.52 -12.12 7.95
N THR A 46 -12.89 -11.86 6.69
CA THR A 46 -14.00 -12.54 6.02
C THR A 46 -13.47 -13.25 4.77
N PRO A 47 -13.61 -14.58 4.63
CA PRO A 47 -13.25 -15.26 3.39
C PRO A 47 -14.20 -14.83 2.26
N ILE A 48 -13.65 -14.63 1.08
CA ILE A 48 -14.40 -14.20 -0.11
C ILE A 48 -14.02 -15.06 -1.32
N SER A 49 -14.95 -15.20 -2.27
CA SER A 49 -14.76 -16.04 -3.45
C SER A 49 -14.15 -15.32 -4.65
N VAL A 50 -14.06 -13.98 -4.60
CA VAL A 50 -13.59 -13.15 -5.69
C VAL A 50 -12.41 -12.27 -5.24
N PRO A 51 -11.50 -11.90 -6.15
CA PRO A 51 -10.46 -10.92 -5.85
C PRO A 51 -11.07 -9.60 -5.37
N LEU A 52 -10.52 -9.04 -4.29
CA LEU A 52 -11.00 -7.79 -3.71
C LEU A 52 -10.08 -6.62 -4.05
N SER A 53 -10.56 -5.76 -4.93
CA SER A 53 -10.06 -4.38 -5.03
C SER A 53 -10.81 -3.56 -3.99
N PRO A 54 -10.15 -3.06 -2.92
CA PRO A 54 -10.83 -2.29 -1.90
C PRO A 54 -11.52 -1.05 -2.48
N THR A 55 -12.71 -0.75 -1.98
CA THR A 55 -13.55 0.36 -2.44
C THR A 55 -13.76 1.45 -1.40
N ALA A 56 -13.26 1.23 -0.18
CA ALA A 56 -13.32 2.16 0.92
C ALA A 56 -12.02 2.11 1.73
N ARG A 57 -11.78 3.17 2.52
CA ARG A 57 -10.68 3.22 3.49
C ARG A 57 -10.79 2.08 4.48
N HIS A 58 -9.64 1.66 5.01
CA HIS A 58 -9.50 0.63 6.04
C HIS A 58 -9.98 -0.77 5.61
N GLN A 59 -10.29 -0.93 4.33
CA GLN A 59 -10.60 -2.20 3.68
C GLN A 59 -9.37 -2.68 2.91
N PHE A 60 -9.02 -3.95 3.09
CA PHE A 60 -7.89 -4.58 2.42
C PHE A 60 -8.31 -5.92 1.85
N GLY A 61 -7.78 -6.28 0.69
CA GLY A 61 -7.81 -7.66 0.23
C GLY A 61 -6.54 -8.37 0.66
N MET A 62 -6.65 -9.62 1.06
CA MET A 62 -5.52 -10.49 1.35
C MET A 62 -5.66 -11.79 0.56
N TYR A 63 -4.63 -12.12 -0.22
CA TYR A 63 -4.54 -13.39 -0.91
C TYR A 63 -3.48 -14.26 -0.25
N LEU A 64 -3.91 -15.42 0.24
CA LEU A 64 -3.08 -16.35 1.01
C LEU A 64 -3.51 -17.79 0.71
N ALA A 65 -2.54 -18.66 0.42
CA ALA A 65 -2.76 -20.09 0.21
C ALA A 65 -3.91 -20.39 -0.79
N GLY A 66 -3.96 -19.63 -1.89
CA GLY A 66 -4.95 -19.81 -2.95
C GLY A 66 -6.34 -19.23 -2.66
N LYS A 67 -6.51 -18.48 -1.56
CA LYS A 67 -7.80 -17.95 -1.12
C LYS A 67 -7.75 -16.45 -0.89
N TRP A 68 -8.86 -15.79 -1.21
CA TRP A 68 -9.06 -14.39 -0.90
C TRP A 68 -9.78 -14.20 0.43
N TYR A 69 -9.36 -13.15 1.12
CA TYR A 69 -9.95 -12.66 2.35
C TYR A 69 -10.13 -11.16 2.24
N GLN A 70 -11.26 -10.67 2.73
CA GLN A 70 -11.44 -9.27 3.07
C GLN A 70 -10.94 -9.06 4.49
N LEU A 71 -10.13 -8.01 4.68
CA LEU A 71 -9.74 -7.51 5.99
C LEU A 71 -10.37 -6.12 6.17
N ILE A 72 -11.01 -5.90 7.31
CA ILE A 72 -11.41 -4.56 7.75
C ILE A 72 -10.61 -4.25 9.01
N ALA A 73 -9.87 -3.12 9.04
CA ALA A 73 -9.13 -2.73 10.23
C ALA A 73 -10.11 -2.43 11.37
N ARG A 74 -9.85 -2.98 12.56
CA ARG A 74 -10.74 -2.79 13.70
C ARG A 74 -10.66 -1.36 14.23
N GLU A 75 -11.79 -0.83 14.67
CA GLU A 75 -11.81 0.44 15.40
C GLU A 75 -10.87 0.38 16.63
N GLY A 76 -10.13 1.45 16.88
CA GLY A 76 -9.12 1.53 17.93
C GLY A 76 -7.83 0.72 17.65
N SER A 77 -7.72 0.04 16.50
CA SER A 77 -6.46 -0.58 16.07
C SER A 77 -5.49 0.40 15.42
N PHE A 78 -5.90 1.64 15.18
CA PHE A 78 -5.09 2.73 14.64
C PHE A 78 -5.56 4.07 15.22
N ALA A 79 -4.70 5.09 15.18
CA ALA A 79 -5.04 6.45 15.61
C ALA A 79 -5.76 7.17 14.46
N GLU A 80 -7.08 7.31 14.58
CA GLU A 80 -7.93 7.95 13.57
C GLU A 80 -7.73 9.47 13.49
N ASP A 81 -7.29 10.07 14.60
CA ASP A 81 -6.98 11.49 14.75
C ASP A 81 -5.57 11.87 14.25
N ASP A 82 -4.72 10.88 13.94
CA ASP A 82 -3.42 11.11 13.31
C ASP A 82 -3.49 10.83 11.80
N ALA A 83 -3.34 11.88 11.00
CA ALA A 83 -3.43 11.83 9.55
C ALA A 83 -2.49 10.77 8.91
N VAL A 84 -1.32 10.49 9.49
CA VAL A 84 -0.38 9.49 8.97
C VAL A 84 -0.78 8.09 9.45
N CYS A 85 -1.10 7.92 10.74
CA CYS A 85 -1.49 6.62 11.28
C CYS A 85 -2.83 6.13 10.74
N ALA A 86 -3.73 7.03 10.35
CA ALA A 86 -5.03 6.71 9.76
C ALA A 86 -4.96 6.28 8.29
N MET A 87 -3.78 6.37 7.65
CA MET A 87 -3.59 5.89 6.27
C MET A 87 -3.52 4.37 6.22
N ASP A 88 -4.17 3.76 5.23
CA ASP A 88 -4.18 2.30 5.01
C ASP A 88 -2.78 1.69 4.93
N VAL A 89 -1.84 2.43 4.34
CA VAL A 89 -0.43 2.05 4.24
C VAL A 89 0.25 1.92 5.59
N SER A 90 -0.07 2.81 6.55
CA SER A 90 0.43 2.80 7.92
C SER A 90 -0.27 1.72 8.73
N ILE A 91 -1.59 1.64 8.64
CA ILE A 91 -2.40 0.62 9.32
C ILE A 91 -1.90 -0.77 8.97
N LEU A 92 -1.74 -1.09 7.69
CA LEU A 92 -1.21 -2.40 7.28
C LEU A 92 0.24 -2.61 7.77
N GLN A 93 1.06 -1.56 7.76
CA GLN A 93 2.45 -1.63 8.22
C GLN A 93 2.55 -1.94 9.72
N ASP A 94 1.81 -1.21 10.54
CA ASP A 94 1.92 -1.21 11.99
C ASP A 94 1.11 -2.34 12.63
N ASN A 95 -0.02 -2.72 12.03
CA ASN A 95 -0.87 -3.78 12.55
C ASN A 95 -0.51 -5.18 12.04
N LEU A 96 0.18 -5.29 10.90
CA LEU A 96 0.41 -6.59 10.26
C LEU A 96 1.86 -6.78 9.81
N LEU A 97 2.41 -5.92 8.96
CA LEU A 97 3.70 -6.19 8.33
C LEU A 97 4.85 -6.21 9.34
N SER A 98 4.92 -5.21 10.22
CA SER A 98 5.94 -5.13 11.25
C SER A 98 5.76 -6.16 12.37
N PRO A 99 4.61 -6.24 13.08
CA PRO A 99 4.47 -7.14 14.22
C PRO A 99 4.32 -8.62 13.84
N THR A 100 3.67 -8.92 12.71
CA THR A 100 3.36 -10.30 12.33
C THR A 100 4.37 -10.84 11.32
N LEU A 101 4.66 -10.09 10.25
CA LEU A 101 5.60 -10.53 9.21
C LEU A 101 7.05 -10.10 9.46
N GLY A 102 7.31 -9.31 10.50
CA GLY A 102 8.65 -8.84 10.84
C GLY A 102 9.25 -7.85 9.84
N VAL A 103 8.46 -7.32 8.91
CA VAL A 103 8.88 -6.34 7.90
C VAL A 103 8.87 -4.97 8.56
N ARG A 104 9.96 -4.61 9.24
CA ARG A 104 10.05 -3.36 10.01
C ARG A 104 10.24 -2.12 9.14
N ASN A 105 11.05 -2.23 8.09
CA ASN A 105 11.31 -1.16 7.15
C ASN A 105 11.10 -1.65 5.70
N PRO A 106 9.97 -1.32 5.08
CA PRO A 106 9.66 -1.75 3.71
C PRO A 106 10.61 -1.20 2.64
N ARG A 107 11.43 -0.18 2.95
CA ARG A 107 12.42 0.36 2.00
C ARG A 107 13.63 -0.55 1.83
N THR A 108 13.93 -1.36 2.84
CA THR A 108 15.19 -2.13 2.92
C THR A 108 14.97 -3.64 3.06
N ASP A 109 13.80 -4.07 3.53
CA ASP A 109 13.48 -5.49 3.66
C ASP A 109 13.24 -6.12 2.27
N GLN A 110 14.09 -7.07 1.87
CA GLN A 110 14.03 -7.72 0.57
C GLN A 110 12.93 -8.79 0.46
N ARG A 111 12.21 -9.06 1.55
CA ARG A 111 11.09 -10.00 1.58
C ARG A 111 9.78 -9.36 1.13
N ILE A 112 9.70 -8.03 1.08
CA ILE A 112 8.53 -7.32 0.59
C ILE A 112 8.79 -6.77 -0.82
N HIS A 113 7.80 -6.91 -1.68
CA HIS A 113 7.78 -6.27 -2.99
C HIS A 113 6.45 -5.52 -3.19
N PHE A 114 6.44 -4.57 -4.11
CA PHE A 114 5.30 -3.70 -4.32
C PHE A 114 4.79 -3.80 -5.74
N VAL A 115 3.49 -4.02 -5.87
CA VAL A 115 2.80 -4.19 -7.14
C VAL A 115 1.93 -2.96 -7.38
N GLY A 116 2.31 -2.14 -8.35
CA GLY A 116 1.53 -0.96 -8.73
C GLY A 116 0.16 -1.35 -9.28
N GLY A 117 -0.88 -0.60 -8.92
CA GLY A 117 -2.26 -0.87 -9.28
C GLY A 117 -2.54 -1.02 -10.77
N ILE A 118 -1.69 -0.43 -11.63
CA ILE A 118 -1.77 -0.58 -13.09
C ILE A 118 -1.66 -2.03 -13.58
N ARG A 119 -1.03 -2.92 -12.79
CA ARG A 119 -0.92 -4.35 -13.14
C ARG A 119 -2.20 -5.13 -12.85
N GLY A 120 -3.15 -4.54 -12.14
CA GLY A 120 -4.39 -5.18 -11.73
C GLY A 120 -4.21 -6.17 -10.58
N ILE A 121 -5.35 -6.66 -10.07
CA ILE A 121 -5.38 -7.56 -8.91
C ILE A 121 -4.94 -8.98 -9.24
N GLN A 122 -5.09 -9.40 -10.49
CA GLN A 122 -4.68 -10.73 -10.96
C GLN A 122 -3.17 -10.94 -10.86
N GLU A 123 -2.37 -9.86 -10.93
CA GLU A 123 -0.93 -9.95 -10.72
C GLU A 123 -0.60 -10.42 -9.30
N LEU A 124 -1.40 -10.05 -8.30
CA LEU A 124 -1.21 -10.49 -6.91
C LEU A 124 -1.41 -12.00 -6.77
N GLU A 125 -2.44 -12.56 -7.41
CA GLU A 125 -2.65 -14.00 -7.44
C GLU A 125 -1.49 -14.70 -8.16
N ARG A 126 -1.09 -14.17 -9.32
CA ARG A 126 -0.05 -14.77 -10.16
C ARG A 126 1.28 -14.90 -9.41
N VAL A 127 1.71 -13.86 -8.70
CA VAL A 127 3.00 -13.86 -7.99
C VAL A 127 2.99 -14.67 -6.69
N VAL A 128 1.82 -14.84 -6.06
CA VAL A 128 1.69 -15.77 -4.93
C VAL A 128 1.64 -17.21 -5.43
N ASN A 129 0.86 -17.48 -6.47
CA ASN A 129 0.71 -18.82 -7.05
C ASN A 129 1.98 -19.33 -7.76
N SER A 130 2.90 -18.43 -8.15
CA SER A 130 4.22 -18.84 -8.64
C SER A 130 5.13 -19.41 -7.55
N GLY A 131 4.79 -19.20 -6.27
CA GLY A 131 5.61 -19.57 -5.12
C GLY A 131 6.73 -18.58 -4.78
N GLU A 132 6.83 -17.46 -5.50
CA GLU A 132 7.81 -16.40 -5.17
C GLU A 132 7.41 -15.63 -3.91
N TYR A 133 6.10 -15.46 -3.67
CA TYR A 133 5.53 -14.84 -2.48
C TYR A 133 4.51 -15.76 -1.82
N GLN A 134 4.36 -15.65 -0.50
CA GLN A 134 3.38 -16.45 0.24
C GLN A 134 2.06 -15.71 0.47
N VAL A 135 2.10 -14.37 0.52
CA VAL A 135 0.92 -13.55 0.78
C VAL A 135 0.95 -12.26 -0.03
N ALA A 136 -0.22 -11.82 -0.47
CA ALA A 136 -0.43 -10.52 -1.12
C ALA A 136 -1.50 -9.71 -0.40
N PHE A 137 -1.37 -8.38 -0.47
CA PHE A 137 -2.30 -7.41 0.07
C PHE A 137 -2.67 -6.38 -1.01
N SER A 138 -3.96 -6.23 -1.27
CA SER A 138 -4.51 -5.12 -2.05
C SER A 138 -4.97 -4.00 -1.11
N LEU A 139 -4.66 -2.76 -1.46
CA LEU A 139 -4.95 -1.58 -0.65
C LEU A 139 -5.94 -0.67 -1.38
N PHE A 140 -6.69 0.13 -0.62
CA PHE A 140 -7.39 1.29 -1.16
C PHE A 140 -6.35 2.35 -1.57
N PRO A 141 -6.51 3.03 -2.72
CA PRO A 141 -5.58 4.07 -3.13
C PRO A 141 -5.65 5.26 -2.17
N THR A 142 -4.49 5.78 -1.77
CA THR A 142 -4.40 7.08 -1.10
C THR A 142 -4.96 8.16 -2.01
N SER A 143 -5.80 9.04 -1.46
CA SER A 143 -6.39 10.12 -2.25
C SER A 143 -5.43 11.30 -2.40
N ILE A 144 -5.68 12.17 -3.40
CA ILE A 144 -4.90 13.40 -3.56
C ILE A 144 -5.17 14.33 -2.37
N GLU A 145 -6.38 14.36 -1.86
CA GLU A 145 -6.75 15.15 -0.68
C GLU A 145 -5.98 14.71 0.56
N GLU A 146 -5.82 13.40 0.80
CA GLU A 146 -4.98 12.89 1.89
C GLU A 146 -3.50 13.30 1.73
N LEU A 147 -2.99 13.25 0.49
CA LEU A 147 -1.64 13.69 0.18
C LEU A 147 -1.46 15.19 0.49
N MET A 148 -2.40 16.03 0.05
CA MET A 148 -2.36 17.48 0.26
C MET A 148 -2.48 17.82 1.75
N SER A 149 -3.42 17.20 2.47
CA SER A 149 -3.62 17.43 3.91
C SER A 149 -2.36 17.11 4.72
N LEU A 150 -1.64 16.04 4.37
CA LEU A 150 -0.38 15.72 5.04
C LEU A 150 0.71 16.75 4.76
N ALA A 151 0.77 17.27 3.53
CA ALA A 151 1.72 18.32 3.18
C ALA A 151 1.42 19.63 3.92
N ASP A 152 0.14 20.01 4.04
CA ASP A 152 -0.30 21.19 4.78
C ASP A 152 0.00 21.10 6.30
N GLU A 153 0.09 19.88 6.83
CA GLU A 153 0.49 19.61 8.22
C GLU A 153 2.01 19.46 8.43
N ASP A 154 2.84 19.75 7.41
CA ASP A 154 4.29 19.52 7.42
C ASP A 154 4.69 18.06 7.74
N LYS A 155 3.80 17.11 7.44
CA LYS A 155 4.00 15.67 7.68
C LYS A 155 4.56 14.96 6.44
N ILE A 156 5.19 13.82 6.69
CA ILE A 156 5.80 12.98 5.64
C ILE A 156 4.96 11.73 5.46
N MET A 157 4.57 11.44 4.22
CA MET A 157 3.91 10.17 3.90
C MET A 157 4.82 8.97 4.22
N PRO A 158 4.25 7.83 4.65
CA PRO A 158 5.00 6.60 4.78
C PRO A 158 5.68 6.22 3.46
N PRO A 159 6.80 5.49 3.49
CA PRO A 159 7.48 5.10 2.26
C PRO A 159 6.60 4.17 1.42
N LYS A 160 6.67 4.34 0.08
CA LYS A 160 5.98 3.47 -0.89
C LYS A 160 4.45 3.47 -0.68
N SER A 161 3.88 4.66 -0.46
CA SER A 161 2.44 4.84 -0.21
C SER A 161 1.62 5.12 -1.46
N THR A 162 2.22 5.72 -2.50
CA THR A 162 1.48 6.17 -3.68
C THR A 162 2.12 5.71 -4.99
N TRP A 163 1.29 5.49 -6.00
CA TRP A 163 1.68 5.30 -7.40
C TRP A 163 0.97 6.33 -8.27
N PHE A 164 1.68 7.36 -8.73
CA PHE A 164 1.12 8.41 -9.58
C PHE A 164 1.06 7.98 -11.05
N GLU A 165 -0.05 8.26 -11.70
CA GLU A 165 -0.23 8.25 -13.15
C GLU A 165 -0.85 9.58 -13.63
N PRO A 166 -0.43 10.12 -14.79
CA PRO A 166 0.63 9.61 -15.64
C PRO A 166 2.02 9.80 -15.03
N LYS A 167 2.92 8.84 -15.22
CA LYS A 167 4.34 9.09 -14.97
C LYS A 167 4.88 10.13 -15.93
N LEU A 168 5.86 10.91 -15.49
CA LEU A 168 6.64 11.79 -16.37
C LEU A 168 7.15 10.99 -17.57
N ARG A 169 6.66 11.33 -18.76
CA ARG A 169 7.16 10.75 -20.00
C ARG A 169 8.45 11.47 -20.37
N SER A 170 9.53 10.72 -20.60
CA SER A 170 10.78 11.28 -21.08
C SER A 170 10.56 12.00 -22.42
N GLY A 171 10.98 13.27 -22.52
CA GLY A 171 10.91 14.07 -23.75
C GLY A 171 10.07 15.35 -23.69
N LEU A 172 9.62 15.79 -22.51
CA LEU A 172 8.84 17.02 -22.36
C LEU A 172 9.72 18.29 -22.40
N PHE A 173 9.18 19.31 -23.05
CA PHE A 173 9.78 20.63 -23.28
C PHE A 173 10.25 21.30 -21.97
N LEU A 174 11.46 21.88 -21.98
CA LEU A 174 11.96 22.70 -20.88
C LEU A 174 11.50 24.15 -21.10
N HIS A 175 10.61 24.64 -20.23
CA HIS A 175 10.28 26.05 -20.18
C HIS A 175 11.24 26.74 -19.20
N LEU A 176 12.19 27.51 -19.73
CA LEU A 176 13.08 28.34 -18.92
C LEU A 176 12.27 29.55 -18.43
N LEU A 177 12.20 29.73 -17.12
CA LEU A 177 11.65 30.93 -16.51
C LEU A 177 12.78 31.95 -16.39
N ASP A 178 12.60 33.14 -16.96
CA ASP A 178 13.54 34.28 -16.87
C ASP A 178 13.61 34.86 -15.45
#